data_AF-A0AA91I7Q6-F1
#
_entry.id   AF-A0AA91I7Q6-F1
#
_cell.length_a   1.000
_cell.length_b   1.000
_cell.length_c   1.000
_cell.angle_alpha   90.00
_cell.angle_beta   90.00
_cell.angle_gamma   90.00
#
_symmetry.space_group_name_H-M   'P 1'
#
loop_
_entity.id
_entity.type
_entity.pdbx_description
1 polymer ?
#
loop_
_entity_poly.entity_id
_entity_poly.type
_entity_poly.pdbx_seq_one_letter_code
_entity_poly.pdbx_strand_id
1 'polypeptide(L)'
;MSFSFVRSSIFAGAMAVPFALLLTACSTQPKPPPEADALPPPVVLPRVMPVEAEPKAPATQPASLFTLMTQGPVAAMLSYADKVRPLNGADLSAEIARIGDPGDSPTTQMQLALLLSQTRTPADLARALGLLQRVNANPSPEAQALQPLSRALAARYVEQRRVEDDRDKQAQQLRDSQRRIDQLNDRIEALRAIERSFARPNTLPANPPPNGSRSSQ
;
A
#
# COMPACT_ATOMS: atom_id res chain seq x y z
N MET A 1 46.59 -17.17 -1.52
CA MET A 1 46.86 -15.96 -0.70
C MET A 1 45.79 -14.94 -1.09
N SER A 2 44.63 -15.02 -0.46
CA SER A 2 44.15 -14.13 0.63
C SER A 2 43.39 -12.92 0.07
N PHE A 3 42.06 -13.03 0.02
CA PHE A 3 41.16 -11.89 -0.07
C PHE A 3 40.66 -11.55 1.33
N SER A 4 40.94 -10.33 1.79
CA SER A 4 40.40 -9.78 3.03
C SER A 4 39.13 -8.99 2.72
N PHE A 5 37.97 -9.52 3.09
CA PHE A 5 36.75 -8.72 3.26
C PHE A 5 36.48 -8.56 4.75
N VAL A 6 36.74 -7.37 5.28
CA VAL A 6 36.33 -6.98 6.63
C VAL A 6 34.89 -6.49 6.56
N ARG A 7 34.03 -7.18 7.31
CA ARG A 7 32.62 -6.90 7.50
C ARG A 7 32.49 -6.19 8.85
N SER A 8 32.10 -4.92 8.87
CA SER A 8 31.74 -4.23 10.11
C SER A 8 30.22 -4.08 10.19
N SER A 9 29.63 -4.89 11.06
CA SER A 9 28.30 -4.69 11.64
C SER A 9 28.41 -3.72 12.80
N ILE A 10 27.56 -2.69 12.84
CA ILE A 10 27.23 -1.98 14.08
C ILE A 10 25.71 -2.02 14.23
N PHE A 11 25.31 -2.62 15.34
CA PHE A 11 23.96 -2.73 15.85
C PHE A 11 23.60 -1.49 16.68
N ALA A 12 22.29 -1.33 16.89
CA ALA A 12 21.64 -0.69 18.04
C ALA A 12 21.35 0.81 17.98
N GLY A 13 20.07 1.14 18.17
CA GLY A 13 19.71 2.29 19.00
C GLY A 13 18.45 3.05 18.60
N ALA A 14 17.39 2.84 19.39
CA ALA A 14 16.37 3.82 19.77
C ALA A 14 15.25 4.20 18.77
N MET A 15 14.12 3.52 18.99
CA MET A 15 12.77 4.08 18.96
C MET A 15 12.69 5.47 19.62
N ALA A 16 12.07 6.44 18.96
CA ALA A 16 11.17 7.43 19.56
C ALA A 16 10.52 8.30 18.48
N VAL A 17 9.26 7.98 18.16
CA VAL A 17 8.32 8.90 17.52
C VAL A 17 7.81 9.86 18.60
N PRO A 18 7.65 11.15 18.30
CA PRO A 18 6.45 11.83 18.75
C PRO A 18 5.73 12.52 17.61
N PHE A 19 4.49 12.08 17.45
CA PHE A 19 3.40 12.77 16.80
C PHE A 19 3.04 13.99 17.65
N ALA A 20 3.17 15.19 17.11
CA ALA A 20 2.57 16.40 17.66
C ALA A 20 1.94 17.20 16.52
N LEU A 21 0.63 17.08 16.43
CA LEU A 21 -0.28 18.06 15.83
C LEU A 21 0.09 19.47 16.30
N LEU A 22 -0.03 20.47 15.43
CA LEU A 22 -0.98 21.60 15.59
C LEU A 22 -0.67 22.78 14.63
N LEU A 23 -1.72 23.18 13.91
CA LEU A 23 -2.14 24.56 13.59
C LEU A 23 -1.42 25.35 12.47
N THR A 24 -2.09 25.35 11.30
CA THR A 24 -2.60 26.55 10.60
C THR A 24 -1.97 27.90 10.92
N ALA A 25 -1.18 28.44 9.99
CA ALA A 25 -0.82 29.86 9.95
C ALA A 25 -1.53 30.53 8.75
N CYS A 26 -2.59 31.30 9.04
CA CYS A 26 -3.16 32.26 8.11
C CYS A 26 -2.37 33.57 8.22
N SER A 27 -1.70 34.02 7.16
CA SER A 27 -1.06 35.33 7.12
C SER A 27 -2.06 36.42 6.78
N THR A 28 -2.52 37.17 7.77
CA THR A 28 -3.28 38.42 7.60
C THR A 28 -2.31 39.60 7.50
N GLN A 29 -2.47 40.42 6.46
CA GLN A 29 -1.61 41.55 6.11
C GLN A 29 -1.87 42.80 7.01
N PRO A 30 -0.85 43.61 7.34
CA PRO A 30 -1.01 44.80 8.20
C PRO A 30 -1.67 46.00 7.50
N LYS A 31 -2.44 46.76 8.29
CA LYS A 31 -3.14 48.01 7.98
C LYS A 31 -2.17 49.23 7.92
N PRO A 32 -2.26 50.12 6.92
CA PRO A 32 -1.58 51.42 6.94
C PRO A 32 -2.31 52.47 7.83
N PRO A 33 -1.57 53.44 8.41
CA PRO A 33 -2.07 54.40 9.40
C PRO A 33 -2.93 55.54 8.80
N PRO A 34 -3.71 56.24 9.66
CA PRO A 34 -4.59 57.33 9.26
C PRO A 34 -3.82 58.65 9.16
N GLU A 35 -4.06 59.41 8.10
CA GLU A 35 -3.62 60.80 8.00
C GLU A 35 -4.81 61.70 7.66
N ALA A 36 -4.72 62.91 8.18
CA ALA A 36 -5.80 63.72 8.73
C ALA A 36 -6.56 64.58 7.71
N ASP A 37 -7.76 64.98 8.15
CA ASP A 37 -8.52 66.20 7.85
C ASP A 37 -8.26 66.99 6.55
N ALA A 38 -9.30 67.07 5.71
CA ALA A 38 -9.90 68.35 5.33
C ALA A 38 -11.27 68.15 4.63
N LEU A 39 -12.30 68.82 5.16
CA LEU A 39 -13.64 68.99 4.58
C LEU A 39 -13.65 70.08 3.46
N PRO A 40 -14.73 70.25 2.66
CA PRO A 40 -14.71 70.28 1.18
C PRO A 40 -15.05 71.65 0.55
N PRO A 41 -15.10 71.74 -0.80
CA PRO A 41 -16.08 72.59 -1.48
C PRO A 41 -16.97 71.83 -2.50
N PRO A 42 -18.13 72.40 -2.92
CA PRO A 42 -19.28 71.63 -3.41
C PRO A 42 -19.34 71.38 -4.93
N VAL A 43 -19.84 70.17 -5.24
CA VAL A 43 -20.73 69.71 -6.32
C VAL A 43 -20.59 70.33 -7.73
N VAL A 44 -20.16 69.49 -8.68
CA VAL A 44 -20.70 69.49 -10.05
C VAL A 44 -21.01 68.04 -10.43
N LEU A 45 -22.29 67.73 -10.66
CA LEU A 45 -22.75 66.41 -11.13
C LEU A 45 -22.88 66.41 -12.66
N PRO A 46 -22.04 65.67 -13.40
CA PRO A 46 -22.41 65.18 -14.71
C PRO A 46 -23.02 63.77 -14.59
N ARG A 47 -24.28 63.62 -15.04
CA ARG A 47 -24.98 62.34 -15.21
C ARG A 47 -24.22 61.43 -16.18
N VAL A 48 -23.92 60.18 -15.81
CA VAL A 48 -23.74 59.09 -16.78
C VAL A 48 -24.22 57.74 -16.20
N MET A 49 -25.30 57.27 -16.82
CA MET A 49 -25.91 55.93 -16.99
C MET A 49 -25.74 54.81 -15.92
N PRO A 50 -26.84 54.13 -15.52
CA PRO A 50 -26.75 52.87 -14.80
C PRO A 50 -26.15 51.81 -15.73
N VAL A 51 -24.92 51.39 -15.47
CA VAL A 51 -24.47 50.06 -15.89
C VAL A 51 -25.19 49.08 -14.98
N GLU A 52 -26.15 48.35 -15.53
CA GLU A 52 -26.80 47.22 -14.88
C GLU A 52 -25.78 46.09 -14.76
N ALA A 53 -24.88 46.24 -13.78
CA ALA A 53 -23.97 45.19 -13.37
C ALA A 53 -24.79 44.20 -12.55
N GLU A 54 -25.23 43.12 -13.18
CA GLU A 54 -25.76 41.95 -12.48
C GLU A 54 -24.74 41.54 -11.38
N PRO A 55 -25.09 41.65 -10.09
CA PRO A 55 -24.14 41.38 -9.03
C PRO A 55 -24.02 39.87 -8.88
N LYS A 56 -23.00 39.27 -9.50
CA LYS A 56 -22.65 37.87 -9.23
C LYS A 56 -22.09 37.77 -7.81
N ALA A 57 -22.95 37.41 -6.87
CA ALA A 57 -22.63 37.34 -5.45
C ALA A 57 -21.47 36.33 -5.18
N PRO A 58 -20.45 36.73 -4.38
CA PRO A 58 -19.30 35.87 -4.00
C PRO A 58 -19.66 34.59 -3.23
N ALA A 59 -20.91 34.43 -2.78
CA ALA A 59 -21.35 33.35 -1.91
C ALA A 59 -21.61 31.99 -2.60
N THR A 60 -21.45 31.88 -3.93
CA THR A 60 -21.75 30.63 -4.67
C THR A 60 -20.53 29.67 -4.78
N GLN A 61 -19.33 30.13 -4.41
CA GLN A 61 -18.09 29.33 -4.53
C GLN A 61 -18.01 28.07 -3.64
N PRO A 62 -18.54 28.02 -2.40
CA PRO A 62 -18.41 26.80 -1.59
C PRO A 62 -19.29 25.66 -2.11
N ALA A 63 -20.45 25.97 -2.72
CA ALA A 63 -21.38 24.97 -3.23
C ALA A 63 -20.85 24.21 -4.47
N SER A 64 -20.14 24.90 -5.37
CA SER A 64 -19.57 24.28 -6.57
C SER A 64 -18.38 23.37 -6.27
N LEU A 65 -17.50 23.78 -5.34
CA LEU A 65 -16.40 22.94 -4.85
C LEU A 65 -16.92 21.71 -4.10
N PHE A 66 -17.91 21.88 -3.22
CA PHE A 66 -18.53 20.77 -2.52
C PHE A 66 -19.14 19.74 -3.48
N THR A 67 -19.86 20.21 -4.51
CA THR A 67 -20.46 19.34 -5.53
C THR A 67 -19.40 18.59 -6.33
N LEU A 68 -18.32 19.27 -6.75
CA LEU A 68 -17.20 18.63 -7.45
C LEU A 68 -16.53 17.54 -6.61
N MET A 69 -16.33 17.79 -5.31
CA MET A 69 -15.71 16.84 -4.40
C MET A 69 -16.61 15.64 -4.05
N THR A 70 -17.93 15.78 -4.15
CA THR A 70 -18.88 14.77 -3.64
C THR A 70 -19.69 14.06 -4.72
N GLN A 71 -19.77 14.60 -5.95
CA GLN A 71 -20.72 14.12 -6.98
C GLN A 71 -20.06 13.86 -8.36
N GLY A 72 -18.73 13.87 -8.45
CA GLY A 72 -18.00 13.61 -9.69
C GLY A 72 -17.68 12.12 -9.97
N PRO A 73 -17.22 11.78 -11.18
CA PRO A 73 -16.82 10.40 -11.53
C PRO A 73 -15.67 9.89 -10.64
N VAL A 74 -14.77 10.76 -10.22
CA VAL A 74 -13.72 10.43 -9.23
C VAL A 74 -14.34 10.10 -7.87
N ALA A 75 -15.29 10.89 -7.39
CA ALA A 75 -15.98 10.62 -6.12
C ALA A 75 -16.74 9.28 -6.18
N ALA A 76 -17.38 8.98 -7.30
CA ALA A 76 -18.01 7.68 -7.54
C ALA A 76 -16.99 6.53 -7.46
N MET A 77 -15.82 6.65 -8.09
CA MET A 77 -14.75 5.64 -8.01
C MET A 77 -14.18 5.47 -6.60
N LEU A 78 -14.02 6.56 -5.85
CA LEU A 78 -13.59 6.49 -4.45
C LEU A 78 -14.65 5.79 -3.59
N SER A 79 -15.93 6.13 -3.76
CA SER A 79 -17.03 5.43 -3.07
C SER A 79 -17.08 3.95 -3.42
N TYR A 80 -16.77 3.59 -4.67
CA TYR A 80 -16.68 2.20 -5.10
C TYR A 80 -15.49 1.50 -4.45
N ALA A 81 -14.31 2.14 -4.41
CA ALA A 81 -13.13 1.62 -3.73
C ALA A 81 -13.38 1.33 -2.24
N ASP A 82 -14.14 2.18 -1.55
CA ASP A 82 -14.52 1.97 -0.16
C ASP A 82 -15.52 0.80 -0.01
N LYS A 83 -16.48 0.67 -0.93
CA LYS A 83 -17.44 -0.44 -0.94
C LYS A 83 -16.79 -1.80 -1.17
N VAL A 84 -15.77 -1.87 -2.01
CA VAL A 84 -15.11 -3.14 -2.34
C VAL A 84 -14.04 -3.53 -1.31
N ARG A 85 -13.54 -2.57 -0.51
CA ARG A 85 -12.51 -2.80 0.52
C ARG A 85 -12.83 -3.90 1.54
N PRO A 86 -14.05 -4.01 2.09
CA PRO A 86 -14.38 -5.04 3.07
C PRO A 86 -14.74 -6.41 2.46
N LEU A 87 -14.76 -6.54 1.12
CA LEU A 87 -15.14 -7.81 0.49
C LEU A 87 -14.12 -8.91 0.82
N ASN A 88 -14.63 -10.12 1.08
CA ASN A 88 -13.80 -11.31 1.24
C ASN A 88 -13.43 -11.89 -0.15
N GLY A 89 -12.58 -12.92 -0.18
CA GLY A 89 -12.09 -13.51 -1.44
C GLY A 89 -13.20 -14.09 -2.34
N ALA A 90 -14.26 -14.67 -1.77
CA ALA A 90 -15.36 -15.24 -2.54
C ALA A 90 -16.21 -14.12 -3.18
N ASP A 91 -16.62 -13.13 -2.39
CA ASP A 91 -17.40 -11.99 -2.86
C ASP A 91 -16.62 -11.17 -3.90
N LEU A 92 -15.31 -11.00 -3.67
CA LEU A 92 -14.43 -10.32 -4.62
C LEU A 92 -14.35 -11.06 -5.95
N SER A 93 -14.22 -12.39 -5.93
CA SER A 93 -14.20 -13.21 -7.14
C SER A 93 -15.52 -13.17 -7.90
N ALA A 94 -16.64 -13.18 -7.18
CA ALA A 94 -17.98 -13.07 -7.76
C ALA A 94 -18.17 -11.70 -8.43
N GLU A 95 -17.71 -10.62 -7.80
CA GLU A 95 -17.81 -9.27 -8.35
C GLU A 95 -16.90 -9.08 -9.59
N ILE A 96 -15.70 -9.65 -9.58
CA ILE A 96 -14.81 -9.69 -10.75
C ILE A 96 -15.50 -10.44 -11.91
N ALA A 97 -16.10 -11.59 -11.63
CA ALA A 97 -16.83 -12.36 -12.64
C ALA A 97 -18.07 -11.62 -13.15
N ARG A 98 -18.77 -10.88 -12.28
CA ARG A 98 -19.93 -10.06 -12.63
C ARG A 98 -19.58 -8.94 -13.60
N ILE A 99 -18.42 -8.30 -13.44
CA ILE A 99 -17.93 -7.27 -14.37
C ILE A 99 -17.44 -7.90 -15.68
N GLY A 100 -16.69 -9.01 -15.61
CA GLY A 100 -16.18 -9.68 -16.80
C GLY A 100 -15.17 -8.83 -17.59
N ASP A 101 -15.31 -8.78 -18.91
CA ASP A 101 -14.49 -7.93 -19.78
C ASP A 101 -15.03 -6.49 -19.80
N PRO A 102 -14.25 -5.49 -19.32
CA PRO A 102 -14.71 -4.11 -19.26
C PRO A 102 -14.79 -3.42 -20.64
N GLY A 103 -14.29 -4.06 -21.72
CA GLY A 103 -14.26 -3.44 -23.04
C GLY A 103 -13.54 -2.09 -23.03
N ASP A 104 -14.09 -1.09 -23.71
CA ASP A 104 -13.53 0.27 -23.81
C ASP A 104 -14.09 1.29 -22.80
N SER A 105 -14.97 0.86 -21.89
CA SER A 105 -15.59 1.74 -20.89
C SER A 105 -14.58 2.12 -19.79
N PRO A 106 -14.19 3.41 -19.65
CA PRO A 106 -13.20 3.82 -18.67
C PRO A 106 -13.65 3.55 -17.23
N THR A 107 -14.94 3.76 -16.95
CA THR A 107 -15.54 3.50 -15.63
C THR A 107 -15.44 2.03 -15.22
N THR A 108 -15.79 1.09 -16.10
CA THR A 108 -15.72 -0.34 -15.78
C THR A 108 -14.28 -0.85 -15.72
N GLN A 109 -13.37 -0.31 -16.56
CA GLN A 109 -11.93 -0.57 -16.47
C GLN A 109 -11.37 -0.15 -15.11
N MET A 110 -11.75 1.02 -14.59
CA MET A 110 -11.36 1.50 -13.26
C MET A 110 -11.93 0.61 -12.14
N GLN A 111 -13.22 0.24 -12.22
CA GLN A 111 -13.85 -0.64 -11.23
C GLN A 111 -13.18 -2.02 -11.16
N LEU A 112 -12.90 -2.62 -12.32
CA LEU A 112 -12.21 -3.90 -12.38
C LEU A 112 -10.77 -3.80 -11.86
N ALA A 113 -10.04 -2.73 -12.19
CA ALA A 113 -8.70 -2.50 -11.65
C ALA A 113 -8.70 -2.41 -10.11
N LEU A 114 -9.70 -1.73 -9.53
CA LEU A 114 -9.87 -1.64 -8.07
C LEU A 114 -10.10 -3.03 -7.46
N LEU A 115 -11.00 -3.86 -8.02
CA LEU A 115 -11.24 -5.21 -7.53
C LEU A 115 -9.99 -6.10 -7.62
N LEU A 116 -9.34 -6.13 -8.79
CA LEU A 116 -8.16 -6.95 -9.04
C LEU A 116 -7.02 -6.62 -8.07
N SER A 117 -6.84 -5.34 -7.73
CA SER A 117 -5.81 -4.92 -6.77
C SER A 117 -6.00 -5.45 -5.35
N GLN A 118 -7.20 -5.89 -4.99
CA GLN A 118 -7.51 -6.43 -3.66
C GLN A 118 -7.22 -7.92 -3.53
N THR A 119 -7.12 -8.64 -4.65
CA THR A 119 -6.86 -10.08 -4.66
C THR A 119 -5.47 -10.41 -4.09
N ARG A 120 -4.53 -9.45 -4.14
CA ARG A 120 -3.11 -9.61 -3.81
C ARG A 120 -2.46 -10.75 -4.62
N THR A 121 -2.96 -11.02 -5.82
CA THR A 121 -2.29 -11.91 -6.76
C THR A 121 -1.47 -11.08 -7.74
N PRO A 122 -0.22 -11.49 -8.06
CA PRO A 122 0.67 -10.69 -8.90
C PRO A 122 0.15 -10.58 -10.35
N ALA A 123 -0.53 -11.61 -10.84
CA ALA A 123 -1.14 -11.62 -12.18
C ALA A 123 -2.31 -10.62 -12.27
N ASP A 124 -3.19 -10.58 -11.25
CA ASP A 124 -4.31 -9.65 -11.24
C ASP A 124 -3.83 -8.21 -11.06
N LEU A 125 -2.79 -7.96 -10.25
CA LEU A 125 -2.20 -6.65 -10.10
C LEU A 125 -1.58 -6.15 -11.42
N ALA A 126 -0.92 -7.02 -12.19
CA ALA A 126 -0.41 -6.69 -13.51
C ALA A 126 -1.55 -6.37 -14.50
N ARG A 127 -2.63 -7.14 -14.47
CA ARG A 127 -3.84 -6.87 -15.27
C ARG A 127 -4.46 -5.52 -14.89
N ALA A 128 -4.58 -5.21 -13.60
CA ALA A 128 -5.09 -3.93 -13.11
C ALA A 128 -4.27 -2.74 -13.65
N LEU A 129 -2.93 -2.84 -13.62
CA LEU A 129 -2.05 -1.82 -14.22
C LEU A 129 -2.31 -1.62 -15.71
N GLY A 130 -2.51 -2.71 -16.47
CA GLY A 130 -2.87 -2.64 -17.89
C GLY A 130 -4.21 -1.93 -18.12
N LEU A 131 -5.22 -2.17 -17.29
CA LEU A 131 -6.50 -1.45 -17.34
C LEU A 131 -6.32 0.06 -17.12
N LEU A 132 -5.56 0.45 -16.09
CA LEU A 132 -5.30 1.86 -15.79
C LEU A 132 -4.53 2.55 -16.94
N GLN A 133 -3.61 1.84 -17.59
CA GLN A 133 -2.93 2.33 -18.79
C GLN A 133 -3.91 2.58 -19.95
N ARG A 134 -4.89 1.68 -20.17
CA ARG A 134 -5.95 1.89 -21.17
C ARG A 134 -6.79 3.13 -20.87
N VAL A 135 -7.19 3.33 -19.61
CA VAL A 135 -7.91 4.55 -19.18
C VAL A 135 -7.09 5.81 -19.46
N ASN A 136 -5.77 5.77 -19.21
CA ASN A 136 -4.88 6.90 -19.46
C ASN A 136 -4.66 7.21 -20.94
N ALA A 137 -4.74 6.19 -21.81
CA ALA A 137 -4.61 6.35 -23.25
C ALA A 137 -5.94 6.75 -23.93
N ASN A 138 -7.07 6.56 -23.26
CA ASN A 138 -8.39 6.84 -23.82
C ASN A 138 -8.66 8.37 -23.86
N PRO A 139 -8.92 8.96 -25.05
CA PRO A 139 -9.12 10.40 -25.21
C PRO A 139 -10.56 10.86 -24.92
N SER A 140 -11.49 9.95 -24.60
CA SER A 140 -12.89 10.32 -24.31
C SER A 140 -12.99 11.25 -23.08
N PRO A 141 -14.01 12.15 -23.03
CA PRO A 141 -14.18 13.06 -21.91
C PRO A 141 -14.40 12.33 -20.57
N GLU A 142 -15.07 11.17 -20.60
CA GLU A 142 -15.25 10.31 -19.43
C GLU A 142 -13.91 9.80 -18.90
N ALA A 143 -13.04 9.31 -19.80
CA ALA A 143 -11.70 8.88 -19.43
C ALA A 143 -10.88 10.04 -18.87
N GLN A 144 -10.87 11.19 -19.55
CA GLN A 144 -10.13 12.40 -19.15
C GLN A 144 -10.42 12.81 -17.70
N ALA A 145 -11.68 12.73 -17.27
CA ALA A 145 -12.07 13.03 -15.88
C ALA A 145 -11.49 12.04 -14.86
N LEU A 146 -11.19 10.80 -15.26
CA LEU A 146 -10.65 9.73 -14.42
C LEU A 146 -9.12 9.58 -14.50
N GLN A 147 -8.47 10.14 -15.52
CA GLN A 147 -7.02 10.00 -15.73
C GLN A 147 -6.17 10.41 -14.50
N PRO A 148 -6.46 11.51 -13.78
CA PRO A 148 -5.66 11.88 -12.60
C PRO A 148 -5.69 10.79 -11.52
N LEU A 149 -6.87 10.20 -11.27
CA LEU A 149 -7.03 9.10 -10.32
C LEU A 149 -6.33 7.84 -10.84
N SER A 150 -6.49 7.51 -12.13
CA SER A 150 -5.84 6.36 -12.76
C SER A 150 -4.31 6.40 -12.61
N ARG A 151 -3.68 7.55 -12.88
CA ARG A 151 -2.22 7.74 -12.73
C ARG A 151 -1.77 7.57 -11.27
N ALA A 152 -2.53 8.12 -10.32
CA ALA A 152 -2.23 7.96 -8.89
C ALA A 152 -2.34 6.50 -8.43
N LEU A 153 -3.39 5.79 -8.87
CA LEU A 153 -3.56 4.36 -8.59
C LEU A 153 -2.46 3.51 -9.24
N ALA A 154 -2.08 3.81 -10.48
CA ALA A 154 -1.02 3.08 -11.17
C ALA A 154 0.32 3.21 -10.43
N ALA A 155 0.68 4.41 -9.99
CA ALA A 155 1.87 4.61 -9.17
C ALA A 155 1.80 3.78 -7.87
N ARG A 156 0.65 3.81 -7.18
CA ARG A 156 0.44 3.02 -5.95
C ARG A 156 0.56 1.51 -6.19
N TYR A 157 0.01 0.98 -7.28
CA TYR A 157 0.05 -0.46 -7.57
C TYR A 157 1.44 -0.94 -8.00
N VAL A 158 2.24 -0.09 -8.63
CA VAL A 158 3.67 -0.39 -8.87
C VAL A 158 4.42 -0.53 -7.54
N GLU A 159 4.19 0.38 -6.58
CA GLU A 159 4.80 0.28 -5.26
C GLU A 159 4.28 -0.93 -4.46
N GLN A 160 2.98 -1.23 -4.56
CA GLN A 160 2.41 -2.44 -3.96
C GLN A 160 3.11 -3.70 -4.46
N ARG A 161 3.34 -3.81 -5.77
CA ARG A 161 4.06 -4.94 -6.36
C ARG A 161 5.48 -5.08 -5.80
N ARG A 162 6.22 -3.96 -5.69
CA ARG A 162 7.58 -3.97 -5.14
C ARG A 162 7.61 -4.49 -3.69
N VAL A 163 6.65 -4.04 -2.87
CA VAL A 163 6.53 -4.48 -1.47
C VAL A 163 6.17 -5.96 -1.38
N GLU A 164 5.28 -6.45 -2.25
CA GLU A 164 4.93 -7.87 -2.33
C GLU A 164 6.14 -8.73 -2.74
N ASP A 165 6.88 -8.31 -3.77
CA ASP A 165 8.09 -9.00 -4.23
C ASP A 165 9.17 -9.07 -3.13
N ASP A 166 9.36 -8.00 -2.36
CA ASP A 166 10.35 -7.97 -1.27
C ASP A 166 9.90 -8.81 -0.06
N ARG A 167 8.59 -8.84 0.23
CA ARG A 167 8.02 -9.72 1.25
C ARG A 167 8.28 -11.19 0.89
N ASP A 168 8.10 -11.58 -0.36
CA ASP A 168 8.33 -12.95 -0.81
C ASP A 168 9.80 -13.36 -0.70
N LYS A 169 10.73 -12.46 -1.04
CA LYS A 169 12.17 -12.68 -0.83
C LYS A 169 12.49 -12.87 0.66
N GLN A 170 11.95 -12.04 1.54
CA GLN A 170 12.15 -12.16 2.98
C GLN A 170 11.59 -13.48 3.52
N ALA A 171 10.40 -13.88 3.08
CA ALA A 171 9.79 -15.15 3.46
C ALA A 171 10.66 -16.35 3.01
N GLN A 172 11.26 -16.29 1.82
CA GLN A 172 12.17 -17.31 1.35
C GLN A 172 13.46 -17.37 2.20
N GLN A 173 14.06 -16.21 2.49
CA GLN A 173 15.25 -16.12 3.36
C GLN A 173 15.00 -16.70 4.76
N LEU A 174 13.82 -16.44 5.35
CA LEU A 174 13.43 -17.00 6.64
C LEU A 174 13.29 -18.52 6.61
N ARG A 175 12.75 -19.09 5.53
CA ARG A 175 12.66 -20.55 5.37
C ARG A 175 14.03 -21.19 5.23
N ASP A 176 14.93 -20.58 4.46
CA ASP A 176 16.27 -21.11 4.26
C ASP A 176 17.15 -20.96 5.53
N SER A 177 16.98 -19.88 6.30
CA SER A 177 17.64 -19.72 7.59
C SER A 177 17.14 -20.75 8.61
N GLN A 178 15.83 -21.02 8.65
CA GLN A 178 15.26 -22.07 9.52
C GLN A 178 15.82 -23.45 9.17
N ARG A 179 15.86 -23.82 7.88
CA ARG A 179 16.48 -25.09 7.44
C ARG A 179 17.93 -25.21 7.88
N ARG A 180 18.69 -24.11 7.83
CA ARG A 180 20.09 -24.10 8.29
C ARG A 180 20.18 -24.27 9.80
N ILE A 181 19.26 -23.68 10.57
CA ILE A 181 19.18 -23.88 12.03
C ILE A 181 18.89 -25.35 12.34
N ASP A 182 17.92 -25.96 11.65
CA ASP A 182 17.55 -27.36 11.85
C ASP A 182 18.74 -28.29 11.55
N GLN A 183 19.44 -28.06 10.43
CA GLN A 183 20.68 -28.79 10.10
C GLN A 183 21.78 -28.63 11.15
N LEU A 184 21.91 -27.45 11.75
CA LEU A 184 22.89 -27.22 12.82
C LEU A 184 22.47 -27.91 14.11
N ASN A 185 21.18 -27.92 14.44
CA ASN A 185 20.65 -28.64 15.59
C ASN A 185 20.85 -30.15 15.46
N ASP A 186 20.56 -30.73 14.28
CA ASP A 186 20.81 -32.15 14.00
C ASP A 186 22.29 -32.52 14.20
N ARG A 187 23.21 -31.64 13.78
CA ARG A 187 24.66 -31.83 14.01
C ARG A 187 25.02 -31.78 15.48
N ILE A 188 24.47 -30.82 16.23
CA ILE A 188 24.69 -30.71 17.68
C ILE A 188 24.15 -31.97 18.39
N GLU A 189 22.98 -32.46 18.00
CA GLU A 189 22.40 -33.67 18.56
C GLU A 189 23.25 -34.91 18.23
N ALA A 190 23.73 -35.03 16.99
CA ALA A 190 24.65 -36.09 16.60
C ALA A 190 25.94 -36.07 17.42
N LEU A 191 26.53 -34.89 17.64
CA LEU A 191 27.71 -34.72 18.50
C LEU A 191 27.41 -35.12 19.96
N ARG A 192 26.26 -34.70 20.51
CA ARG A 192 25.83 -35.11 21.86
C ARG A 192 25.60 -36.61 21.97
N ALA A 193 25.13 -37.27 20.92
CA ALA A 193 24.96 -38.73 20.90
C ALA A 193 26.32 -39.44 20.94
N ILE A 194 27.31 -38.91 20.20
CA ILE A 194 28.69 -39.39 20.25
C ILE A 194 29.26 -39.22 21.67
N GLU A 195 29.12 -38.04 22.29
CA GLU A 195 29.57 -37.78 23.67
C GLU A 195 28.94 -38.76 24.68
N ARG A 196 27.64 -39.02 24.57
CA ARG A 196 26.95 -40.02 25.41
C ARG A 196 27.48 -41.44 25.20
N SER A 197 27.87 -41.81 23.98
CA SER A 197 28.45 -43.12 23.69
C SER A 197 29.84 -43.30 24.30
N PHE A 198 30.63 -42.22 24.41
CA PHE A 198 31.94 -42.24 25.08
C PHE A 198 31.81 -42.21 26.62
N ALA A 199 30.81 -41.53 27.17
CA ALA A 199 30.62 -41.41 28.61
C ALA A 199 30.01 -42.66 29.28
N ARG A 200 29.47 -43.60 28.50
CA ARG A 200 28.95 -44.88 29.01
C ARG A 200 30.08 -45.93 28.92
N PRO A 201 30.71 -46.36 30.03
CA PRO A 201 31.60 -47.50 29.99
C PRO A 201 30.80 -48.69 29.47
N ASN A 202 31.42 -49.48 28.60
CA ASN A 202 30.88 -50.69 27.98
C ASN A 202 30.25 -51.61 29.04
N THR A 203 28.95 -51.42 29.32
CA THR A 203 28.14 -52.46 29.94
C THR A 203 27.86 -53.43 28.81
N LEU A 204 28.73 -54.43 28.74
CA LEU A 204 28.65 -55.56 27.82
C LEU A 204 27.19 -56.00 27.65
N PRO A 205 26.72 -56.31 26.43
CA PRO A 205 25.45 -56.99 26.28
C PRO A 205 25.55 -58.30 27.07
N ALA A 206 24.64 -58.50 28.02
CA ALA A 206 24.47 -59.79 28.67
C ALA A 206 24.25 -60.83 27.58
N ASN A 207 25.13 -61.85 27.53
CA ASN A 207 25.03 -62.97 26.60
C ASN A 207 23.60 -63.53 26.61
N PRO A 208 22.97 -63.78 25.44
CA PRO A 208 21.74 -64.56 25.41
C PRO A 208 22.02 -65.97 25.96
N PRO A 209 21.08 -66.57 26.71
CA PRO A 209 21.29 -67.88 27.32
C PRO A 209 21.54 -68.94 26.22
N PRO A 210 22.44 -69.91 26.46
CA PRO A 210 22.73 -70.95 25.48
C PRO A 210 21.47 -71.78 25.25
N ASN A 211 21.05 -71.80 23.99
CA ASN A 211 19.93 -72.58 23.49
C ASN A 211 20.26 -74.08 23.69
N GLY A 212 19.55 -74.75 24.59
CA GLY A 212 19.76 -76.16 24.89
C GLY A 212 19.39 -77.03 23.70
N SER A 213 20.39 -77.55 23.00
CA SER A 213 20.22 -78.66 22.08
C SER A 213 19.89 -79.93 22.87
N ARG A 214 18.62 -80.31 22.94
CA ARG A 214 18.22 -81.70 23.15
C ARG A 214 18.19 -82.40 21.79
N SER A 215 19.22 -83.17 21.52
CA SER A 215 19.24 -84.29 20.58
C SER A 215 19.21 -85.60 21.38
N SER A 216 18.49 -86.60 20.86
CA SER A 216 18.28 -87.98 21.38
C SER A 216 17.40 -88.08 22.63
N GLN A 217 16.39 -88.95 22.74
CA GLN A 217 15.98 -90.18 22.04
C GLN A 217 14.47 -90.17 21.81
#